data_AF-A0A848YCN8-F1
#
_entry.id   AF-A0A848YCN8-F1
#
_cell.length_a   1.000
_cell.length_b   1.000
_cell.length_c   1.000
_cell.angle_alpha   90.00
_cell.angle_beta   90.00
_cell.angle_gamma   90.00
#
_symmetry.space_group_name_H-M   'P 1'
#
loop_
_entity.id
_entity.type
_entity.pdbx_description
1 polymer ?
#
loop_
_entity_poly.entity_id
_entity_poly.type
_entity_poly.pdbx_seq_one_letter_code
_entity_poly.pdbx_strand_id
1 'polypeptide(L)'
;MPDQSDATVLSAEGFLPTSVIPIPQDCNAQYEFCAAETQASWAYLCPPAMLTPGTRTGTNRAGSDVPMINAQGGCEISMEDFAVALFDEAEVPQHTMARFTVAH
;
A
#
# COMPACT_ATOMS: atom_id res chain seq x y z
N MET A 1 16.07 10.31 -4.49
CA MET A 1 14.86 10.19 -5.30
C MET A 1 14.73 8.72 -5.66
N PRO A 2 13.55 8.09 -5.55
CA PRO A 2 13.37 6.73 -6.06
C PRO A 2 13.86 6.75 -7.50
N ASP A 3 14.79 5.86 -7.84
CA ASP A 3 15.40 5.90 -9.16
C ASP A 3 14.33 5.56 -10.21
N GLN A 4 14.49 6.09 -11.42
CA GLN A 4 13.61 5.78 -12.53
C GLN A 4 13.87 4.37 -13.08
N SER A 5 14.07 3.39 -12.21
CA SER A 5 14.09 1.99 -12.60
C SER A 5 12.66 1.48 -12.65
N ASP A 6 12.33 0.67 -13.65
CA ASP A 6 11.11 -0.15 -13.64
C ASP A 6 11.19 -1.26 -12.55
N ALA A 7 12.14 -1.15 -11.61
CA ALA A 7 12.32 -2.13 -10.57
C ALA A 7 11.25 -1.97 -9.49
N THR A 8 10.48 -3.03 -9.29
CA THR A 8 9.57 -3.17 -8.16
C THR A 8 10.27 -3.85 -7.00
N VAL A 9 9.67 -3.78 -5.81
CA VAL A 9 10.06 -4.57 -4.64
C VAL A 9 10.17 -6.08 -4.97
N LEU A 10 9.41 -6.57 -5.96
CA LEU A 10 9.44 -7.95 -6.42
C LEU A 10 10.58 -8.26 -7.39
N SER A 11 11.01 -7.30 -8.21
CA SER A 11 12.02 -7.51 -9.25
C SER A 11 13.43 -7.06 -8.83
N ALA A 12 13.55 -6.28 -7.76
CA ALA A 12 14.84 -5.86 -7.22
C ALA A 12 15.58 -7.05 -6.56
N GLU A 13 16.70 -7.45 -7.14
CA GLU A 13 17.54 -8.53 -6.60
C GLU A 13 18.00 -8.23 -5.17
N GLY A 14 17.84 -9.20 -4.26
CA GLY A 14 18.29 -9.09 -2.88
C GLY A 14 17.48 -8.14 -1.98
N PHE A 15 16.40 -7.53 -2.49
CA PHE A 15 15.57 -6.62 -1.70
C PHE A 15 14.69 -7.37 -0.68
N LEU A 16 14.14 -8.52 -1.05
CA LEU A 16 13.35 -9.38 -0.17
C LEU A 16 14.07 -10.70 0.14
N PRO A 17 14.02 -11.18 1.40
CA PRO A 17 14.33 -12.58 1.69
C PRO A 17 13.47 -13.52 0.85
N THR A 18 14.04 -14.57 0.27
CA THR A 18 13.30 -15.50 -0.61
C THR A 18 12.08 -16.11 0.08
N SER A 19 12.14 -16.30 1.40
CA SER A 19 11.03 -16.85 2.18
C SER A 19 9.79 -15.97 2.23
N VAL A 20 9.92 -14.65 2.02
CA VAL A 20 8.77 -13.73 2.07
C VAL A 20 8.25 -13.35 0.70
N ILE A 21 8.96 -13.66 -0.39
CA ILE A 21 8.57 -13.36 -1.78
C ILE A 21 7.14 -13.81 -2.14
N PRO A 22 6.62 -14.96 -1.68
CA PRO A 22 5.26 -15.38 -2.01
C PRO A 22 4.19 -14.37 -1.60
N ILE A 23 4.37 -13.66 -0.48
CA ILE A 23 3.39 -12.69 0.03
C ILE A 23 3.17 -11.51 -0.93
N PRO A 24 4.20 -10.71 -1.29
CA PRO A 24 4.03 -9.62 -2.24
C PRO A 24 3.69 -10.11 -3.65
N GLN A 25 4.06 -11.35 -4.04
CA GLN A 25 3.60 -11.94 -5.30
C GLN A 25 2.08 -12.13 -5.30
N ASP A 26 1.53 -12.73 -4.25
CA ASP A 26 0.09 -12.94 -4.10
C ASP A 26 -0.66 -11.59 -4.03
N CYS A 27 -0.10 -10.61 -3.30
CA CYS A 27 -0.65 -9.25 -3.27
C CYS A 27 -0.65 -8.58 -4.66
N ASN A 28 0.41 -8.77 -5.45
CA ASN A 28 0.45 -8.21 -6.81
C ASN A 28 -0.57 -8.90 -7.73
N ALA A 29 -0.73 -10.23 -7.63
CA ALA A 29 -1.74 -10.96 -8.38
C ALA A 29 -3.17 -10.50 -8.02
N GLN A 30 -3.43 -10.21 -6.75
CA GLN A 30 -4.70 -9.64 -6.31
C GLN A 30 -4.94 -8.25 -6.92
N TYR A 31 -3.91 -7.39 -6.95
CA TYR A 31 -4.01 -6.10 -7.62
C TYR A 31 -4.26 -6.23 -9.12
N GLU A 32 -3.57 -7.14 -9.82
CA GLU A 32 -3.78 -7.39 -11.25
C GLU A 32 -5.21 -7.84 -11.55
N PHE A 33 -5.81 -8.65 -10.66
CA PHE A 33 -7.23 -9.02 -10.76
C PHE A 33 -8.14 -7.79 -10.68
N CYS A 34 -7.92 -6.89 -9.71
CA CYS A 34 -8.67 -5.64 -9.61
C CYS A 34 -8.43 -4.73 -10.83
N ALA A 35 -7.19 -4.61 -11.30
CA ALA A 35 -6.82 -3.77 -12.44
C ALA A 35 -7.46 -4.21 -13.76
N ALA A 36 -7.78 -5.50 -13.90
CA ALA A 36 -8.49 -6.04 -15.05
C ALA A 36 -10.02 -5.83 -14.99
N GLU A 37 -10.57 -5.42 -13.85
CA GLU A 37 -12.01 -5.16 -13.68
C GLU A 37 -12.42 -3.84 -14.36
N THR A 38 -13.55 -3.85 -15.07
CA THR A 38 -14.04 -2.74 -15.89
C THR A 38 -15.48 -2.34 -15.59
N GLN A 39 -16.23 -3.18 -14.90
CA GLN A 39 -17.66 -3.01 -14.63
C GLN A 39 -17.92 -2.46 -13.23
N ALA A 40 -17.10 -2.86 -12.24
CA ALA A 40 -17.21 -2.39 -10.87
C ALA A 40 -16.25 -1.24 -10.58
N SER A 41 -16.68 -0.29 -9.76
CA SER A 41 -15.79 0.70 -9.16
C SER A 41 -15.04 0.03 -8.00
N TRP A 42 -13.71 0.10 -8.02
CA TRP A 42 -12.84 -0.50 -7.01
C TRP A 42 -11.79 0.50 -6.55
N ALA A 43 -11.29 0.31 -5.33
CA ALA A 43 -10.10 0.95 -4.80
C ALA A 43 -9.23 -0.13 -4.17
N TYR A 44 -7.91 -0.06 -4.38
CA TYR A 44 -6.97 -1.04 -3.86
C TYR A 44 -6.02 -0.39 -2.85
N LEU A 45 -6.28 -0.59 -1.55
CA LEU A 45 -5.45 -0.04 -0.49
C LEU A 45 -4.30 -1.00 -0.14
N CYS A 46 -3.09 -0.62 -0.52
CA CYS A 46 -1.85 -1.32 -0.21
C CYS A 46 -1.36 -0.95 1.21
N PRO A 47 -1.11 -1.93 2.10
CA PRO A 47 -0.47 -1.63 3.37
C PRO A 47 1.00 -1.20 3.17
N PRO A 48 1.52 -0.30 4.03
CA PRO A 48 2.95 -0.04 4.16
C PRO A 48 3.74 -1.30 4.52
N ALA A 49 5.07 -1.19 4.51
CA ALA A 49 5.96 -2.30 4.87
C ALA A 49 5.68 -2.83 6.29
N MET A 50 5.34 -1.93 7.21
CA MET A 50 4.97 -2.27 8.59
C MET A 50 3.52 -1.91 8.86
N LEU A 51 2.69 -2.94 9.02
CA LEU A 51 1.31 -2.83 9.50
C LEU A 51 1.19 -3.59 10.83
N THR A 52 1.16 -2.85 11.93
CA THR A 52 1.19 -3.42 13.29
C THR A 52 0.09 -2.84 14.17
N PRO A 53 -0.38 -3.55 15.21
CA PRO A 53 -1.28 -2.95 16.19
C PRO A 53 -0.67 -1.69 16.81
N GLY A 54 -1.47 -0.65 17.03
CA GLY A 54 -0.97 0.63 17.51
C GLY A 54 -2.05 1.49 18.14
N THR A 55 -1.98 2.79 17.88
CA THR A 55 -2.95 3.78 18.38
C THR A 55 -3.58 4.48 17.19
N ARG A 56 -4.90 4.66 17.23
CA ARG A 56 -5.63 5.50 16.28
C ARG A 56 -5.23 6.96 16.49
N THR A 57 -4.37 7.50 15.64
CA THR A 57 -3.98 8.91 15.71
C THR A 57 -4.91 9.80 14.88
N GLY A 58 -5.57 9.24 13.87
CA GLY A 58 -6.34 9.99 12.88
C GLY A 58 -5.46 10.83 11.94
N THR A 59 -4.15 10.59 11.93
CA THR A 59 -3.20 11.33 11.11
C THR A 59 -2.39 10.35 10.25
N ASN A 60 -2.70 10.33 8.97
CA ASN A 60 -1.93 9.60 7.96
C ASN A 60 -1.84 10.45 6.69
N ARG A 61 -0.95 10.06 5.79
CA ARG A 61 -0.79 10.67 4.47
C ARG A 61 -1.08 9.59 3.44
N ALA A 62 -1.85 9.93 2.42
CA ALA A 62 -2.07 9.06 1.27
C ALA A 62 -0.95 9.22 0.23
N GLY A 63 -0.61 8.13 -0.43
CA GLY A 63 0.32 8.06 -1.54
C GLY A 63 -0.13 7.03 -2.57
N SER A 64 0.62 6.90 -3.66
CA SER A 64 0.35 5.92 -4.72
C SER A 64 1.34 4.76 -4.63
N ASP A 65 2.25 4.69 -5.59
CA ASP A 65 3.06 3.51 -5.88
C ASP A 65 4.44 3.56 -5.23
N VAL A 66 4.77 4.70 -4.63
CA VAL A 66 6.07 4.96 -4.04
C VAL A 66 6.01 4.69 -2.54
N PRO A 67 6.96 3.91 -1.97
CA PRO A 67 7.06 3.71 -0.54
C PRO A 67 7.09 5.04 0.22
N MET A 68 6.18 5.19 1.18
CA MET A 68 6.07 6.40 2.00
C MET A 68 6.96 6.27 3.23
N ILE A 69 8.16 6.85 3.15
CA ILE A 69 9.14 6.85 4.24
C ILE A 69 8.94 8.10 5.10
N ASN A 70 8.81 7.91 6.42
CA ASN A 70 8.73 9.00 7.40
C ASN A 70 10.12 9.60 7.68
N ALA A 71 10.18 10.67 8.47
CA ALA A 71 11.44 11.37 8.79
C ALA A 71 12.46 10.50 9.55
N GLN A 72 11.99 9.43 10.20
CA GLN A 72 12.80 8.47 10.96
C GLN A 72 13.24 7.28 10.11
N GLY A 73 12.89 7.23 8.82
CA GLY A 73 13.23 6.14 7.92
C GLY A 73 12.26 4.95 7.95
N GLY A 74 11.15 5.06 8.68
CA GLY A 74 10.11 4.02 8.78
C GLY A 74 9.06 4.12 7.66
N CYS A 75 8.51 2.97 7.26
CA CYS A 75 7.38 2.85 6.33
C CYS A 75 6.27 2.10 7.07
N GLU A 76 5.49 2.82 7.86
CA GLU A 76 4.60 2.21 8.86
C GLU A 76 3.27 2.92 9.02
N ILE A 77 2.27 2.15 9.45
CA ILE A 77 0.98 2.62 9.91
C ILE A 77 0.42 1.67 10.98
N SER A 78 -0.37 2.21 11.91
CA SER A 78 -1.15 1.40 12.84
C SER A 78 -2.30 0.66 12.12
N MET A 79 -2.67 -0.53 12.59
CA MET A 79 -3.86 -1.24 12.09
C MET A 79 -5.13 -0.39 12.27
N GLU A 80 -5.19 0.39 13.34
CA GLU A 80 -6.31 1.26 13.66
C GLU A 80 -6.45 2.41 12.64
N ASP A 81 -5.35 3.10 12.29
CA ASP A 81 -5.40 4.18 11.29
C ASP A 81 -5.54 3.66 9.87
N PHE A 82 -5.02 2.46 9.58
CA PHE A 82 -5.26 1.78 8.31
C PHE A 82 -6.74 1.44 8.11
N ALA A 83 -7.41 0.95 9.16
CA ALA A 83 -8.85 0.70 9.13
C ALA A 83 -9.64 1.99 8.94
N VAL A 84 -9.24 3.10 9.58
CA VAL A 84 -9.87 4.41 9.38
C VAL A 84 -9.73 4.85 7.91
N ALA A 85 -8.54 4.78 7.33
CA ALA A 85 -8.33 5.13 5.92
C ALA A 85 -9.18 4.30 4.96
N LEU A 86 -9.38 3.01 5.26
CA LEU A 86 -10.27 2.15 4.49
C LEU A 86 -11.73 2.61 4.56
N PHE A 87 -12.23 2.97 5.74
CA PHE A 87 -13.59 3.47 5.90
C PHE A 87 -13.77 4.87 5.30
N ASP A 88 -12.79 5.76 5.43
CA ASP A 88 -12.82 7.09 4.84
C ASP A 88 -12.95 7.02 3.31
N GLU A 89 -12.20 6.12 2.65
CA GLU A 89 -12.31 5.87 1.21
C GLU A 89 -13.68 5.26 0.83
N ALA A 90 -14.23 4.39 1.67
CA ALA A 90 -15.55 3.79 1.43
C ALA A 90 -16.69 4.81 1.57
N GLU A 91 -16.58 5.77 2.49
CA GLU A 91 -17.58 6.82 2.70
C GLU A 91 -17.47 7.95 1.68
N VAL A 92 -16.25 8.38 1.35
CA VAL A 92 -15.98 9.47 0.42
C VAL A 92 -14.89 9.04 -0.58
N PRO A 93 -15.25 8.32 -1.65
CA PRO A 93 -14.27 7.78 -2.59
C PRO A 93 -13.38 8.86 -3.21
N GLN A 94 -12.06 8.72 -3.06
CA GLN A 94 -11.05 9.58 -3.68
C GLN A 94 -10.20 8.80 -4.71
N HIS A 95 -10.17 7.46 -4.63
CA HIS A 95 -9.29 6.59 -5.41
C HIS A 95 -10.09 5.59 -6.25
N THR A 96 -10.86 6.10 -7.22
CA THR A 96 -11.65 5.26 -8.13
C THR A 96 -10.77 4.57 -9.16
N MET A 97 -10.89 3.24 -9.24
CA MET A 97 -10.12 2.36 -10.14
C MET A 97 -8.61 2.56 -10.00
N ALA A 98 -8.16 2.81 -8.77
CA ALA A 98 -6.78 3.12 -8.45
C ALA A 98 -6.30 2.32 -7.24
N ARG A 99 -4.99 2.06 -7.23
CA ARG A 99 -4.30 1.65 -6.01
C ARG A 99 -3.75 2.87 -5.28
N PHE A 100 -3.70 2.78 -3.96
CA PHE A 100 -3.11 3.80 -3.10
C PHE A 100 -2.56 3.16 -1.82
N THR A 101 -1.82 3.92 -1.05
CA THR A 101 -1.30 3.51 0.27
C THR A 101 -1.47 4.64 1.27
N VAL A 102 -1.40 4.31 2.56
CA VAL A 102 -1.40 5.30 3.65
C VAL A 102 -0.29 5.00 4.63
N ALA A 103 0.44 6.02 5.07
CA ALA A 103 1.48 5.90 6.07
C ALA A 103 1.53 7.15 6.96
N HIS A 104 2.23 7.07 8.11
CA HIS A 104 2.52 8.26 8.92
C HIS A 104 3.54 9.19 8.24
#